data_AF-A0AAE3IHU8-F1
#
_entry.id   AF-A0AAE3IHU8-F1
#
_cell.length_a   1.000
_cell.length_b   1.000
_cell.length_c   1.000
_cell.angle_alpha   90.00
_cell.angle_beta   90.00
_cell.angle_gamma   90.00
#
_symmetry.space_group_name_H-M   'P 1'
#
loop_
_entity.id
_entity.type
_entity.pdbx_description
1 polymer ?
#
loop_
_entity_poly.entity_id
_entity_poly.type
_entity_poly.pdbx_seq_one_letter_code
_entity_poly.pdbx_strand_id
1 'polypeptide(L)'
;MKAGELAVGDELLDSNKNILLVENFDVELTGKPVTVYNFQVEDYHTYHVSCFGVLVHNAEYSPEKMQKIKARQKAGHEYEKKST
;
A
#
# COMPACT_ATOMS: atom_id res chain seq x y z
N MET A 1 -10.28 1.01 0.53
CA MET A 1 -10.62 2.18 1.36
C MET A 1 -9.55 3.21 1.12
N LYS A 2 -9.91 4.47 0.86
CA LYS A 2 -8.91 5.55 0.71
C LYS A 2 -8.62 6.17 2.08
N ALA A 3 -7.42 6.70 2.27
CA ALA A 3 -7.06 7.36 3.54
C ALA A 3 -8.00 8.53 3.89
N GLY A 4 -8.45 9.30 2.89
CA GLY A 4 -9.42 10.39 3.09
C GLY A 4 -10.86 9.96 3.32
N GLU A 5 -11.15 8.65 3.38
CA GLU A 5 -12.47 8.09 3.69
C GLU A 5 -12.51 7.50 5.12
N LEU A 6 -11.39 7.53 5.86
CA LEU A 6 -11.31 7.06 7.24
C LEU A 6 -12.07 7.99 8.19
N ALA A 7 -12.71 7.41 9.19
CA ALA A 7 -13.40 8.11 10.26
C ALA A 7 -12.76 7.86 11.63
N VAL A 8 -13.00 8.77 12.57
CA VAL A 8 -12.60 8.58 13.97
C VAL A 8 -13.25 7.31 14.52
N GLY A 9 -12.45 6.47 15.15
CA GLY A 9 -12.86 5.16 15.65
C GLY A 9 -12.65 4.00 14.68
N ASP A 10 -12.26 4.25 13.42
CA ASP A 10 -11.87 3.16 12.51
C ASP A 10 -10.64 2.41 13.03
N GLU A 11 -10.61 1.11 12.81
CA GLU A 11 -9.53 0.21 13.23
C GLU A 11 -8.43 0.10 12.15
N LEU A 12 -7.18 0.27 12.57
CA LEU A 12 -5.97 0.08 11.77
C LEU A 12 -5.11 -1.04 12.37
N LEU A 13 -4.13 -1.53 11.60
CA LEU A 13 -3.19 -2.54 12.05
C LEU A 13 -1.77 -1.97 12.14
N ASP A 14 -1.10 -2.23 13.27
CA ASP A 14 0.34 -2.02 13.43
C ASP A 14 1.15 -3.18 12.80
N SER A 15 2.49 -3.07 12.83
CA SER A 15 3.39 -4.11 12.31
C SER A 15 3.35 -5.44 13.06
N ASN A 16 2.85 -5.44 14.30
CA ASN A 16 2.65 -6.61 15.12
C ASN A 16 1.21 -7.17 14.99
N LYS A 17 0.39 -6.57 14.11
CA LYS A 17 -1.04 -6.89 13.89
C LYS A 17 -1.93 -6.57 15.10
N ASN A 18 -1.52 -5.64 15.95
CA ASN A 18 -2.40 -5.06 16.96
C ASN A 18 -3.35 -4.04 16.33
N ILE A 19 -4.51 -3.87 16.95
CA ILE A 19 -5.50 -2.86 16.55
C ILE A 19 -5.07 -1.49 17.09
N LEU A 20 -5.05 -0.50 16.19
CA LEU A 20 -4.94 0.93 16.50
C LEU A 20 -6.25 1.62 16.11
N LEU A 21 -6.62 2.71 16.79
CA LEU A 21 -7.80 3.50 16.45
C LEU A 21 -7.41 4.83 15.80
N VAL A 22 -8.19 5.26 14.81
CA VAL A 22 -8.10 6.64 14.31
C VAL A 22 -8.64 7.58 15.38
N GLU A 23 -7.76 8.35 16.02
CA GLU A 23 -8.13 9.27 17.10
C GLU A 23 -8.63 10.63 16.60
N ASN A 24 -8.10 11.11 15.47
CA ASN A 24 -8.45 12.39 14.87
C ASN A 24 -8.19 12.38 13.34
N PHE A 25 -8.83 13.29 12.61
CA PHE A 25 -8.66 13.46 11.17
C PHE A 25 -8.75 14.94 10.79
N ASP A 26 -7.82 15.41 9.96
CA ASP A 26 -7.80 16.78 9.45
C ASP A 26 -7.29 16.83 8.00
N VAL A 27 -7.71 17.85 7.25
CA VAL A 27 -7.29 18.09 5.86
C VAL A 27 -6.86 19.55 5.71
N GLU A 28 -5.59 19.75 5.38
CA GLU A 28 -5.00 21.08 5.21
C GLU A 28 -4.69 21.39 3.73
N LEU A 29 -5.01 22.61 3.28
CA LEU A 29 -4.56 23.12 1.99
C LEU A 29 -3.28 23.93 2.16
N THR A 30 -2.20 23.49 1.51
CA THR A 30 -0.90 24.18 1.57
C THR A 30 -0.84 25.30 0.54
N GLY A 31 -0.38 26.50 0.94
CA GLY A 31 -0.24 27.66 0.02
C GLY A 31 0.85 27.52 -1.06
N LYS A 32 1.66 26.46 -1.01
CA LYS A 32 2.68 26.09 -2.00
C LYS A 32 2.77 24.56 -2.11
N PRO A 33 3.24 24.00 -3.23
CA PRO A 33 3.42 22.55 -3.37
C PRO A 33 4.38 21.98 -2.32
N VAL A 34 4.05 20.79 -1.80
CA VAL A 34 4.88 20.03 -0.86
C VAL A 34 5.35 18.75 -1.54
N THR A 35 6.63 18.41 -1.36
CA THR A 35 7.19 17.15 -1.85
C THR A 35 6.67 15.99 -1.02
N VAL A 36 6.13 14.97 -1.68
CA VAL A 36 5.71 13.71 -1.06
C VAL A 36 6.47 12.54 -1.69
N TYR A 37 6.71 11.48 -0.93
CA TYR A 37 7.46 10.31 -1.37
C TYR A 37 6.58 9.06 -1.28
N ASN A 38 6.71 8.18 -2.27
CA ASN A 38 6.07 6.86 -2.30
C ASN A 38 7.00 5.86 -2.99
N PHE A 39 7.01 4.60 -2.55
CA PHE A 39 7.80 3.52 -3.16
C PHE A 39 6.97 2.26 -3.28
N GLN A 40 7.24 1.45 -4.29
CA GLN A 40 6.51 0.20 -4.53
C GLN A 40 7.26 -0.99 -3.91
N VAL A 41 6.50 -1.90 -3.31
CA VAL A 41 6.99 -3.15 -2.72
C VAL A 41 6.45 -4.32 -3.55
N GLU A 42 7.31 -5.27 -3.88
CA GLU A 42 6.96 -6.47 -4.61
C GLU A 42 6.15 -7.45 -3.74
N ASP A 43 5.47 -8.39 -4.41
CA ASP A 43 4.66 -9.49 -3.86
C ASP A 43 3.47 -9.11 -2.96
N TYR A 44 3.75 -8.56 -1.78
CA TYR A 44 2.72 -8.21 -0.80
C TYR A 44 2.04 -6.88 -1.13
N HIS A 45 2.73 -5.99 -1.85
CA HIS A 45 2.23 -4.67 -2.24
C HIS A 45 1.73 -3.83 -1.05
N THR A 46 2.25 -4.09 0.14
CA THR A 46 1.96 -3.40 1.40
C THR A 46 3.25 -3.04 2.11
N TYR A 47 3.20 -2.00 2.95
CA TYR A 47 4.31 -1.55 3.78
C TYR A 47 3.79 -0.85 5.03
N HIS A 48 4.65 -0.65 6.03
CA HIS A 48 4.31 0.08 7.24
C HIS A 48 4.83 1.52 7.18
N VAL A 49 4.04 2.47 7.66
CA VAL A 49 4.39 3.90 7.72
C VAL A 49 4.34 4.42 9.15
N SER A 50 5.02 5.55 9.39
CA SER A 50 5.09 6.22 10.70
C SER A 50 5.83 5.40 11.78
N CYS A 51 6.12 6.03 12.93
CA CYS A 51 6.64 5.35 14.12
C CYS A 51 5.64 4.36 14.74
N PHE A 52 4.34 4.50 14.44
CA PHE A 52 3.30 3.56 14.84
C PHE A 52 3.25 2.30 13.97
N GLY A 53 3.95 2.27 12.84
CA GLY A 53 4.02 1.09 11.97
C GLY A 53 2.67 0.72 11.37
N VAL A 54 1.90 1.70 10.88
CA VAL A 54 0.56 1.47 10.30
C VAL A 54 0.67 0.78 8.95
N LEU A 55 -0.06 -0.32 8.75
CA LEU A 55 -0.10 -1.07 7.51
C LEU A 55 -0.86 -0.32 6.39
N VAL A 56 -0.17 -0.01 5.29
CA VAL A 56 -0.73 0.65 4.10
C VAL A 56 -0.45 -0.15 2.83
N HIS A 57 -1.19 0.15 1.76
CA HIS A 57 -1.07 -0.53 0.47
C HIS A 57 -0.54 0.40 -0.64
N ASN A 58 0.12 -0.17 -1.65
CA ASN A 58 0.68 0.55 -2.80
C ASN A 58 -0.31 0.86 -3.96
N ALA A 59 -1.61 0.59 -3.79
CA ALA A 59 -2.76 0.62 -4.76
C ALA A 59 -2.56 1.22 -6.17
N GLU A 60 -3.06 0.62 -7.26
CA GLU A 60 -4.46 0.24 -7.52
C GLU A 60 -4.74 -1.28 -7.62
N TYR A 61 -5.79 -1.75 -6.92
CA TYR A 61 -6.42 -3.05 -7.19
C TYR A 61 -7.37 -2.95 -8.39
N SER A 62 -6.87 -3.20 -9.60
CA SER A 62 -7.70 -3.61 -10.74
C SER A 62 -7.48 -5.10 -10.98
N PRO A 63 -8.54 -5.94 -10.99
CA PRO A 63 -8.41 -7.37 -11.31
C PRO A 63 -7.66 -7.59 -12.63
N GLU A 64 -7.87 -6.74 -13.63
CA GLU A 64 -7.20 -6.77 -14.92
C GLU A 64 -5.71 -6.42 -14.84
N LYS A 65 -5.36 -5.37 -14.07
CA LYS A 65 -3.95 -5.00 -13.85
C LYS A 65 -3.22 -6.10 -13.08
N MET A 66 -3.88 -6.74 -12.12
CA MET A 66 -3.29 -7.85 -11.37
C MET A 66 -3.11 -9.12 -12.20
N GLN A 67 -4.04 -9.44 -13.10
CA GLN A 67 -3.84 -10.53 -14.06
C GLN A 67 -2.62 -10.27 -14.95
N LYS A 68 -2.42 -9.02 -15.41
CA LYS A 68 -1.24 -8.64 -16.22
C LYS A 68 0.07 -8.74 -15.42
N ILE A 69 0.07 -8.32 -14.15
CA ILE A 69 1.26 -8.43 -13.27
C ILE A 69 1.59 -9.92 -13.01
N LYS A 70 0.59 -10.74 -12.64
CA LYS A 70 0.76 -12.18 -12.45
C LYS A 70 1.24 -12.89 -13.72
N ALA A 71 0.72 -12.52 -14.88
CA ALA A 71 1.15 -13.06 -16.17
C ALA A 71 2.62 -12.72 -16.47
N ARG A 72 3.06 -11.48 -16.21
CA ARG A 72 4.46 -11.05 -16.38
C ARG A 72 5.41 -11.77 -15.42
N GLN A 73 5.03 -11.92 -14.15
CA GLN A 73 5.82 -12.65 -13.15
C GLN A 73 5.94 -14.15 -13.49
N LYS A 74 4.86 -14.77 -13.95
CA LYS A 74 4.87 -16.17 -14.42
C LYS A 74 5.75 -16.36 -15.66
N ALA A 75 5.66 -15.45 -16.63
CA ALA A 75 6.49 -15.50 -17.84
C ALA A 75 7.98 -15.31 -17.53
N GLY A 76 8.34 -14.42 -16.60
CA GLY A 76 9.71 -14.24 -16.13
C GLY A 76 10.28 -15.48 -15.46
N HIS A 77 9.54 -16.07 -14.51
CA HIS A 77 9.92 -17.32 -13.84
C HIS A 77 10.04 -18.51 -14.82
N GLU A 78 9.19 -18.58 -15.84
CA GLU A 78 9.24 -19.65 -16.84
C GLU A 78 10.43 -19.50 -17.80
N TYR A 79 10.82 -18.26 -18.13
CA TYR A 79 12.02 -17.96 -18.91
C TYR A 79 13.29 -18.40 -18.16
N GLU A 80 13.38 -18.08 -16.88
CA GLU A 80 14.53 -18.40 -16.03
C GLU A 80 14.70 -19.92 -15.85
N LYS A 81 13.58 -20.65 -15.70
CA LYS A 81 13.57 -22.13 -15.67
C LYS A 81 13.94 -22.79 -17.00
N LYS A 82 13.70 -22.13 -18.14
CA LYS A 82 14.09 -22.64 -19.47
C LYS A 82 15.55 -22.30 -19.83
N SER A 83 16.15 -21.35 -19.11
CA SER A 83 17.53 -20.91 -19.30
C SER A 83 18.52 -21.62 -18.38
N THR A 84 18.05 -22.55 -17.54
CA THR A 84 18.85 -23.45 -16.69
C THR A 84 18.65 -24.88 -17.19
#